data_AF-A0A4R5L3K4-F1
#
_entry.id   AF-A0A4R5L3K4-F1
#
_cell.length_a   1.000
_cell.length_b   1.000
_cell.length_c   1.000
_cell.angle_alpha   90.00
_cell.angle_beta   90.00
_cell.angle_gamma   90.00
#
_symmetry.space_group_name_H-M   'P 1'
#
loop_
_entity.id
_entity.type
_entity.pdbx_description
1 polymer ?
#
loop_
_entity_poly.entity_id
_entity_poly.type
_entity_poly.pdbx_seq_one_letter_code
_entity_poly.pdbx_strand_id
1 'polypeptide(L)'
;MKSQLSEYKPGIEIHANVSNHPEQATFTGWIVITDRTKSDQVRDSRVTPRWATPAKTHEEACRILIQFGRDVLEGRATGGDFVNNG
;
A
#
# COMPACT_ATOMS: atom_id res chain seq x y z
N MET A 1 2.85 -2.94 14.54
CA MET A 1 2.70 -2.61 13.11
C MET A 1 3.36 -3.72 12.31
N LYS A 2 2.64 -4.38 11.40
CA LYS A 2 3.24 -5.44 10.55
C LYS A 2 3.26 -4.90 9.12
N SER A 3 4.43 -4.96 8.50
CA SER A 3 4.64 -4.51 7.13
C SER A 3 4.76 -5.73 6.21
N GLN A 4 3.98 -5.75 5.13
CA GLN A 4 4.09 -6.78 4.09
C GLN A 4 4.84 -6.21 2.89
N LEU A 5 5.96 -6.88 2.54
CA LEU A 5 6.79 -6.55 1.39
C LEU A 5 6.31 -7.33 0.17
N SER A 6 6.09 -6.64 -0.95
CA SER A 6 5.93 -7.26 -2.27
C SER A 6 6.86 -6.59 -3.25
N GLU A 7 7.73 -7.37 -3.87
CA GLU A 7 8.48 -6.93 -5.05
C GLU A 7 7.50 -6.87 -6.24
N TYR A 8 7.47 -5.75 -6.95
CA TYR A 8 6.62 -5.56 -8.13
C TYR A 8 7.41 -5.79 -9.42
N LYS A 9 8.61 -5.20 -9.51
CA LYS A 9 9.58 -5.36 -10.59
C LYS A 9 10.99 -5.36 -9.98
N PRO A 10 12.02 -5.88 -10.67
CA PRO A 10 13.39 -5.80 -10.18
C PRO A 10 13.75 -4.36 -9.83
N GLY A 11 14.04 -4.11 -8.55
CA GLY A 11 14.36 -2.77 -8.04
C GLY A 11 13.16 -1.88 -7.70
N ILE A 12 11.92 -2.32 -7.83
CA ILE A 12 10.72 -1.59 -7.37
C ILE A 12 9.99 -2.43 -6.31
N GLU A 13 9.94 -1.91 -5.09
CA GLU A 13 9.36 -2.56 -3.92
C GLU A 13 8.10 -1.82 -3.45
N ILE A 14 7.08 -2.55 -3.03
CA ILE A 14 5.86 -2.02 -2.42
C ILE A 14 5.76 -2.54 -0.99
N HIS A 15 5.78 -1.63 -0.02
CA HIS A 15 5.67 -1.94 1.40
C HIS A 15 4.29 -1.52 1.91
N ALA A 16 3.42 -2.49 2.16
CA ALA A 16 2.13 -2.23 2.81
C ALA A 16 2.30 -2.16 4.32
N ASN A 17 1.91 -1.02 4.88
CA ASN A 17 2.02 -0.71 6.30
C ASN A 17 0.62 -0.63 6.90
N VAL A 18 0.21 -1.70 7.59
CA VAL A 18 -1.11 -1.80 8.21
C VAL A 18 -0.94 -1.88 9.72
N SER A 19 -1.68 -1.02 10.43
CA SER A 19 -1.78 -1.10 11.89
C SER A 19 -2.42 -2.42 12.27
N ASN A 20 -1.85 -3.13 13.24
CA ASN A 20 -2.36 -4.42 13.72
C ASN A 20 -2.48 -4.37 15.23
N HIS A 21 -3.56 -3.74 15.72
CA HIS A 21 -3.89 -3.67 17.14
C HIS A 21 -4.95 -4.70 17.48
N PRO A 22 -4.84 -5.41 18.62
CA PRO A 22 -5.76 -6.49 18.99
C PRO A 22 -7.21 -6.01 19.22
N GLU A 23 -7.41 -4.71 19.48
CA GLU A 23 -8.73 -4.11 19.77
C GLU A 23 -9.39 -3.43 18.56
N GLN A 24 -8.73 -3.41 17.39
CA GLN A 24 -9.28 -2.70 16.23
C GLN A 24 -10.28 -3.57 15.47
N ALA A 25 -11.48 -3.04 15.25
CA ALA A 25 -12.51 -3.68 14.43
C ALA A 25 -12.26 -3.55 12.92
N THR A 26 -11.39 -2.61 12.54
CA THR A 26 -11.10 -2.26 11.15
C THR A 26 -9.61 -2.02 10.94
N PHE A 27 -9.12 -2.38 9.76
CA PHE A 27 -7.71 -2.31 9.40
C PHE A 27 -7.52 -1.28 8.28
N THR A 28 -6.74 -0.24 8.58
CA THR A 28 -6.33 0.78 7.62
C THR A 28 -4.81 0.90 7.60
N GLY A 29 -4.28 1.47 6.54
CA GLY A 29 -2.84 1.63 6.39
C GLY A 29 -2.45 2.54 5.24
N TRP A 30 -1.16 2.54 4.96
CA TRP A 30 -0.56 3.24 3.83
C TRP A 30 0.46 2.32 3.14
N ILE A 31 0.84 2.66 1.92
CA ILE A 31 1.96 2.02 1.25
C ILE A 31 3.15 2.95 1.16
N VAL A 32 4.33 2.36 1.07
CA VAL A 32 5.55 3.02 0.61
C VAL A 32 5.99 2.29 -0.64
N ILE A 33 6.14 3.02 -1.74
CA ILE A 33 6.69 2.50 -2.99
C ILE A 33 8.12 3.00 -3.07
N THR A 34 9.06 2.07 -3.16
CA THR A 34 10.50 2.35 -3.22
C THR A 34 11.00 1.92 -4.59
N ASP A 35 11.43 2.89 -5.41
CA ASP A 35 12.08 2.64 -6.70
C ASP A 35 13.59 2.84 -6.56
N ARG A 36 14.33 1.72 -6.65
CA ARG A 36 15.80 1.62 -6.64
C ARG A 36 16.38 1.38 -8.04
N THR A 37 15.57 1.39 -9.10
CA THR A 37 16.04 1.16 -10.48
C THR A 37 17.00 2.26 -10.95
N LYS A 38 16.90 3.46 -10.36
CA LYS A 38 17.88 4.54 -10.53
C LYS A 38 18.80 4.54 -9.33
N SER A 39 19.97 3.91 -9.48
CA SER A 39 20.97 3.68 -8.41
C SER A 39 21.43 4.93 -7.64
N ASP A 40 21.15 6.15 -8.14
CA ASP A 40 21.49 7.42 -7.48
C ASP A 40 20.31 8.12 -6.77
N GLN A 41 19.07 7.65 -6.97
CA GLN A 41 17.89 8.28 -6.38
C GLN A 41 16.85 7.21 -6.01
N VAL A 42 16.93 6.73 -4.77
CA VAL A 42 15.83 5.97 -4.19
C VAL A 42 14.64 6.91 -4.09
N ARG A 43 13.57 6.62 -4.83
CA ARG A 43 12.32 7.37 -4.73
C ARG A 43 11.37 6.64 -3.82
N ASP A 44 11.11 7.23 -2.65
CA ASP A 44 10.11 6.75 -1.71
C ASP A 44 8.83 7.56 -1.83
N SER A 45 7.78 6.93 -2.32
CA SER A 45 6.45 7.53 -2.38
C SER A 45 5.56 6.91 -1.31
N ARG A 46 5.19 7.70 -0.30
CA ARG A 46 4.19 7.30 0.68
C ARG A 46 2.80 7.63 0.14
N VAL A 47 1.97 6.60 -0.02
CA VAL A 47 0.61 6.76 -0.51
C VAL A 47 -0.37 6.32 0.57
N THR A 48 -1.24 7.24 0.98
CA THR A 48 -2.28 6.99 1.98
C THR A 48 -3.63 6.97 1.27
N PRO A 49 -4.21 5.78 0.99
CA PRO A 49 -5.50 5.70 0.33
C PRO A 49 -6.63 6.27 1.19
N ARG A 50 -7.65 6.84 0.53
CA ARG A 50 -8.87 7.31 1.18
C ARG A 50 -9.85 6.14 1.36
N TRP A 51 -9.65 5.34 2.40
CA TRP A 51 -10.49 4.20 2.72
C TRP A 51 -11.98 4.59 2.82
N ALA A 52 -12.79 4.23 1.82
CA ALA A 52 -14.24 4.34 1.89
C ALA A 52 -14.81 3.29 2.84
N THR A 53 -14.33 2.04 2.69
CA THR A 53 -14.64 0.93 3.59
C THR A 53 -13.32 0.35 4.11
N PRO A 54 -13.02 0.52 5.40
CA PRO A 54 -11.86 -0.10 6.02
C PRO A 54 -11.93 -1.64 5.91
N ALA A 55 -10.78 -2.30 5.74
CA ALA A 55 -10.75 -3.76 5.66
C ALA A 55 -11.10 -4.40 7.01
N LYS A 56 -11.67 -5.60 6.97
CA LYS A 56 -12.08 -6.35 8.18
C LYS A 56 -10.95 -7.18 8.77
N THR A 57 -9.90 -7.43 7.97
CA THR A 57 -8.72 -8.19 8.41
C THR A 57 -7.42 -7.49 7.99
N HIS A 58 -6.35 -7.77 8.74
CA HIS A 58 -5.01 -7.27 8.43
C HIS A 58 -4.52 -7.71 7.04
N GLU A 59 -4.76 -8.97 6.69
CA GLU A 59 -4.33 -9.56 5.42
C GLU A 59 -5.08 -8.96 4.23
N GLU A 60 -6.39 -8.70 4.40
CA GLU A 60 -7.19 -8.00 3.41
C GLU A 60 -6.68 -6.57 3.21
N ALA A 61 -6.42 -5.82 4.29
CA ALA A 61 -5.83 -4.49 4.19
C ALA A 61 -4.48 -4.52 3.45
N CYS A 62 -3.61 -5.48 3.77
CA CYS A 62 -2.32 -5.63 3.09
C CYS A 62 -2.49 -5.94 1.59
N ARG A 63 -3.39 -6.86 1.22
CA ARG A 63 -3.66 -7.20 -0.20
C ARG A 63 -4.16 -5.99 -0.98
N ILE A 64 -5.12 -5.28 -0.41
CA ILE A 64 -5.71 -4.06 -0.99
C ILE A 64 -4.63 -2.99 -1.21
N LEU A 65 -3.81 -2.73 -0.19
CA LEU A 65 -2.73 -1.76 -0.26
C LEU A 65 -1.68 -2.12 -1.30
N ILE A 66 -1.27 -3.39 -1.39
CA ILE A 66 -0.32 -3.86 -2.40
C ILE A 66 -0.91 -3.65 -3.80
N GLN A 67 -2.17 -4.04 -4.02
CA GLN A 67 -2.83 -3.86 -5.30
C GLN A 67 -2.91 -2.38 -5.68
N PHE A 68 -3.31 -1.51 -4.75
CA PHE A 68 -3.32 -0.08 -4.96
C PHE A 68 -1.94 0.48 -5.32
N GLY A 69 -0.86 0.00 -4.68
CA GLY A 69 0.50 0.40 -5.04
C GLY A 69 0.89 0.04 -6.46
N ARG A 70 0.42 -1.11 -6.95
CA ARG A 70 0.59 -1.50 -8.36
C ARG A 70 -0.20 -0.58 -9.28
N ASP A 71 -1.45 -0.27 -8.92
CA ASP A 71 -2.29 0.64 -9.70
C ASP A 71 -1.69 2.06 -9.77
N VAL A 72 -1.05 2.53 -8.69
CA VAL A 72 -0.29 3.79 -8.68
C VAL A 72 0.90 3.74 -9.63
N LEU A 73 1.67 2.66 -9.62
CA LEU A 73 2.81 2.47 -10.55
C LEU A 73 2.36 2.37 -12.01
N GLU A 74 1.17 1.83 -12.26
CA GLU A 74 0.56 1.73 -13.59
C GLU A 74 -0.17 3.01 -14.02
N GLY A 75 -0.20 4.04 -13.17
CA GLY A 75 -0.89 5.31 -13.44
C GLY A 75 -2.42 5.19 -13.45
N ARG A 76 -2.97 4.11 -12.89
CA ARG A 76 -4.41 3.84 -12.78
C ARG A 76 -5.03 4.46 -11.54
N ALA A 77 -4.23 4.73 -10.51
CA ALA A 77 -4.70 5.35 -9.29
C ALA A 77 -3.69 6.39 -8.79
N THR A 78 -4.18 7.43 -8.11
CA THR A 78 -3.33 8.37 -7.39
C THR A 78 -3.68 8.37 -5.91
N GLY A 79 -2.83 8.97 -5.07
CA GLY A 79 -2.96 8.91 -3.60
C GLY A 79 -4.29 9.41 -3.00
N GLY A 80 -5.21 9.94 -3.80
CA GLY A 80 -6.57 10.33 -3.39
C GLY A 80 -7.70 9.41 -3.84
N ASP A 81 -7.48 8.47 -4.78
CA ASP A 81 -8.56 7.86 -5.59
C ASP A 81 -9.01 6.47 -5.13
N PHE A 82 -8.42 5.92 -4.07
CA PHE A 82 -8.73 4.54 -3.67
C PHE A 82 -10.10 4.42 -2.99
N VAL A 83 -11.15 4.14 -3.76
CA VAL A 83 -12.46 3.76 -3.24
C VAL A 83 -12.51 2.24 -3.16
N ASN A 84 -12.30 1.69 -1.96
CA ASN A 84 -12.52 0.27 -1.69
C ASN A 84 -14.04 0.00 -1.71
N ASN A 85 -14.61 -0.19 -2.90
CA ASN A 85 -15.94 -0.75 -3.05
C ASN A 85 -15.80 -2.26 -2.80
N GLY A 86 -16.00 -2.63 -1.54
CA GLY A 86 -16.07 -4.02 -1.10
C GLY A 86 -17.21 -4.79 -1.75
#